data_AF-A0AAD8R5Q6-F1
#
_entry.id   AF-A0AAD8R5Q6-F1
#
_cell.length_a   1.000
_cell.length_b   1.000
_cell.length_c   1.000
_cell.angle_alpha   90.00
_cell.angle_beta   90.00
_cell.angle_gamma   90.00
#
_symmetry.space_group_name_H-M   'P 1'
#
loop_
_entity.id
_entity.type
_entity.pdbx_description
1 polymer ?
#
loop_
_entity_poly.entity_id
_entity_poly.type
_entity_poly.pdbx_seq_one_letter_code
_entity_poly.pdbx_strand_id
1 'polypeptide(L)'
;MPRFRPRSPSFHDHGPSPGYQLLNEFKDRLGSETLSPELAHQLFGKLLRQPVKVPERALNGFFAALARAPPSIACPDGPALAIALFKQMAEAGQRVVTAPTVHTYNILIDCCHRARRPDLGPAFFGHLLKTGIREVLSPEFDQVRGGPRSRRA
;
A
#
# COMPACT_ATOMS: atom_id res chain seq x y z
N MET A 1 -38.29 -10.60 -40.95
CA MET A 1 -37.08 -11.29 -40.45
C MET A 1 -36.41 -10.43 -39.39
N PRO A 2 -36.30 -10.85 -38.12
CA PRO A 2 -35.64 -10.05 -37.09
C PRO A 2 -34.12 -10.14 -37.24
N ARG A 3 -33.46 -8.99 -37.20
CA ARG A 3 -31.99 -8.88 -37.20
C ARG A 3 -31.45 -9.36 -35.85
N PHE A 4 -30.81 -10.52 -35.83
CA PHE A 4 -29.98 -10.94 -34.71
C PHE A 4 -28.82 -9.95 -34.57
N ARG A 5 -28.88 -9.06 -33.58
CA ARG A 5 -27.68 -8.38 -33.08
C ARG A 5 -26.84 -9.42 -32.34
N PRO A 6 -25.58 -9.67 -32.73
CA PRO A 6 -24.70 -10.46 -31.89
C PRO A 6 -24.54 -9.73 -30.55
N ARG A 7 -24.93 -10.40 -29.48
CA ARG A 7 -24.71 -9.96 -28.10
C ARG A 7 -23.19 -9.90 -27.91
N SER A 8 -22.66 -8.70 -27.74
CA SER A 8 -21.24 -8.49 -27.43
C SER A 8 -20.86 -9.38 -26.24
N PRO A 9 -19.79 -10.17 -26.31
CA PRO A 9 -19.34 -10.96 -25.18
C PRO A 9 -18.74 -9.99 -24.14
N SER A 10 -19.54 -9.62 -23.14
CA SER A 10 -19.05 -8.98 -21.92
C SER A 10 -18.32 -10.00 -21.06
N PHE A 11 -17.14 -10.43 -21.51
CA PHE A 11 -16.16 -11.06 -20.65
C PHE A 11 -15.17 -9.99 -20.24
N HIS A 12 -15.53 -9.21 -19.21
CA HIS A 12 -14.51 -8.62 -18.37
C HIS A 12 -13.87 -9.78 -17.61
N ASP A 13 -12.85 -10.36 -18.21
CA ASP A 13 -11.86 -11.16 -17.51
C ASP A 13 -11.16 -10.20 -16.52
N HIS A 14 -11.75 -10.00 -15.35
CA HIS A 14 -11.09 -9.28 -14.28
C HIS A 14 -10.09 -10.22 -13.63
N GLY A 15 -8.98 -10.43 -14.32
CA GLY A 15 -7.74 -10.85 -13.68
C GLY A 15 -7.46 -10.00 -12.44
N PRO A 16 -6.74 -10.54 -11.45
CA PRO A 16 -6.45 -9.83 -10.20
C PRO A 16 -5.90 -8.43 -10.50
N SER A 17 -6.31 -7.44 -9.72
CA SER A 17 -5.85 -6.07 -9.95
C SER A 17 -4.32 -6.01 -9.95
N PRO A 18 -3.69 -5.05 -10.67
CA PRO A 18 -2.23 -4.97 -10.78
C PRO A 18 -1.50 -5.02 -9.42
N GLY A 19 -2.11 -4.46 -8.37
CA GLY A 19 -1.57 -4.53 -7.00
C GLY A 19 -1.58 -5.94 -6.40
N TYR A 20 -2.63 -6.74 -6.65
CA TYR A 20 -2.67 -8.13 -6.20
C TYR A 20 -1.74 -9.04 -7.01
N GLN A 21 -1.52 -8.74 -8.30
CA GLN A 21 -0.51 -9.46 -9.10
C GLN A 21 0.89 -9.30 -8.50
N LEU A 22 1.27 -8.06 -8.18
CA LEU A 22 2.55 -7.77 -7.52
C LEU A 22 2.65 -8.42 -6.14
N LEU A 23 1.56 -8.45 -5.36
CA LEU A 23 1.53 -9.15 -4.07
C LEU A 23 1.70 -10.67 -4.22
N ASN A 24 1.05 -11.28 -5.21
CA ASN A 24 1.15 -12.71 -5.45
C ASN A 24 2.55 -13.09 -5.91
N GLU A 25 3.15 -12.32 -6.83
CA GLU A 25 4.55 -12.50 -7.23
C GLU A 25 5.48 -12.35 -6.02
N PHE A 26 5.27 -11.35 -5.18
CA PHE A 26 6.06 -11.16 -3.97
C PHE A 26 5.98 -12.37 -3.02
N LYS A 27 4.77 -12.89 -2.78
CA LYS A 27 4.55 -14.06 -1.91
C LYS A 27 5.16 -15.32 -2.49
N ASP A 28 5.08 -15.50 -3.81
CA ASP A 28 5.67 -16.64 -4.51
C ASP A 28 7.20 -16.63 -4.38
N ARG A 29 7.82 -15.47 -4.56
CA ARG A 29 9.27 -15.26 -4.36
C ARG A 29 9.69 -15.49 -2.91
N LEU A 30 8.87 -15.04 -1.96
CA LEU A 30 9.09 -15.23 -0.53
C LEU A 30 9.02 -16.71 -0.15
N GLY A 31 8.01 -17.44 -0.65
CA GLY A 31 7.84 -18.87 -0.43
C GLY A 31 8.90 -19.73 -1.13
N SER A 32 9.43 -19.26 -2.26
CA SER A 32 10.51 -19.91 -3.00
C SER A 32 11.91 -19.51 -2.50
N GLU A 33 12.02 -18.71 -1.44
CA GLU A 33 13.29 -18.18 -0.89
C GLU A 33 14.17 -17.42 -1.92
N THR A 34 13.56 -16.88 -2.98
CA THR A 34 14.26 -16.10 -4.02
C THR A 34 14.05 -14.59 -3.88
N LEU A 35 13.33 -14.17 -2.84
CA LEU A 35 13.06 -12.76 -2.58
C LEU A 35 14.30 -12.09 -1.96
N SER A 36 15.07 -11.39 -2.79
CA SER A 36 16.12 -10.48 -2.31
C SER A 36 15.52 -9.14 -1.86
N PRO A 37 16.21 -8.39 -0.98
CA PRO A 37 15.80 -7.04 -0.60
C PRO A 37 15.61 -6.13 -1.80
N GLU A 38 16.49 -6.17 -2.80
CA GLU A 38 16.42 -5.33 -4.00
C GLU A 38 15.14 -5.63 -4.80
N LEU A 39 14.82 -6.91 -5.00
CA LEU A 39 13.60 -7.32 -5.68
C LEU A 39 12.35 -6.88 -4.90
N ALA A 40 12.38 -6.99 -3.57
CA ALA A 40 11.30 -6.49 -2.72
C ALA A 40 11.07 -4.97 -2.91
N HIS A 41 12.12 -4.16 -2.90
CA HIS A 41 12.03 -2.72 -3.15
C HIS A 41 11.51 -2.43 -4.58
N GLN A 42 11.91 -3.22 -5.57
CA GLN A 42 11.42 -3.07 -6.94
C GLN A 42 9.93 -3.39 -7.08
N LEU A 43 9.47 -4.53 -6.54
CA LEU A 43 8.06 -4.92 -6.59
C LEU A 43 7.18 -3.94 -5.82
N PHE A 44 7.66 -3.49 -4.66
CA PHE A 44 6.97 -2.49 -3.86
C PHE A 44 6.98 -1.11 -4.54
N GLY A 45 8.08 -0.70 -5.16
CA GLY A 45 8.16 0.52 -5.97
C GLY A 45 7.20 0.49 -7.17
N LYS A 46 7.06 -0.66 -7.83
CA LYS A 46 6.05 -0.87 -8.89
C LYS A 46 4.63 -0.75 -8.35
N LEU A 47 4.37 -1.21 -7.12
CA LEU A 47 3.08 -1.06 -6.46
C LEU A 47 2.77 0.43 -6.22
N LEU A 48 3.74 1.18 -5.70
CA LEU A 48 3.59 2.62 -5.46
C LEU A 48 3.36 3.39 -6.78
N ARG A 49 4.04 3.04 -7.86
CA ARG A 49 3.90 3.72 -9.16
C ARG A 49 2.59 3.44 -9.92
N GLN A 50 1.70 2.62 -9.38
CA GLN A 50 0.42 2.34 -10.04
C GLN A 50 -0.41 3.62 -10.20
N PRO A 51 -1.09 3.80 -11.35
CA PRO A 51 -1.92 4.98 -11.60
C PRO A 51 -3.17 5.02 -10.71
N VAL A 52 -3.54 3.87 -10.12
CA VAL A 52 -4.63 3.73 -9.16
C VAL A 52 -4.03 3.75 -7.76
N LYS A 53 -4.69 4.45 -6.82
CA LYS A 53 -4.31 4.42 -5.39
C LYS A 53 -4.09 2.99 -4.95
N VAL A 54 -2.94 2.75 -4.30
CA VAL A 54 -2.56 1.42 -3.82
C VAL A 54 -3.68 0.84 -2.94
N PRO A 55 -4.20 -0.36 -3.27
CA PRO A 55 -5.21 -1.00 -2.46
C PRO A 55 -4.63 -1.37 -1.09
N GLU A 56 -5.26 -0.90 -0.03
CA GLU A 56 -4.83 -1.11 1.37
C GLU A 56 -4.58 -2.59 1.68
N ARG A 57 -5.43 -3.48 1.19
CA ARG A 57 -5.28 -4.93 1.37
C ARG A 57 -4.00 -5.48 0.74
N ALA A 58 -3.62 -4.97 -0.43
CA ALA A 58 -2.38 -5.40 -1.07
C ALA A 58 -1.19 -4.92 -0.24
N LEU A 59 -1.20 -3.64 0.15
CA LEU A 59 -0.19 -3.02 1.02
C LEU A 59 0.00 -3.79 2.33
N ASN A 60 -1.08 -4.01 3.08
CA ASN A 60 -1.06 -4.77 4.32
C ASN A 60 -0.60 -6.21 4.08
N GLY A 61 -0.94 -6.78 2.92
CA GLY A 61 -0.47 -8.09 2.50
C GLY A 61 1.05 -8.19 2.35
N PHE A 62 1.73 -7.16 1.81
CA PHE A 62 3.19 -7.11 1.71
C PHE A 62 3.82 -7.12 3.11
N PHE A 63 3.36 -6.24 4.00
CA PHE A 63 3.90 -6.14 5.36
C PHE A 63 3.62 -7.40 6.19
N ALA A 64 2.40 -7.95 6.11
CA ALA A 64 2.03 -9.16 6.84
C ALA A 64 2.81 -10.39 6.34
N ALA A 65 3.09 -10.48 5.04
CA ALA A 65 3.92 -11.55 4.49
C ALA A 65 5.35 -11.48 5.03
N LEU A 66 5.94 -10.28 5.09
CA LEU A 66 7.27 -10.06 5.64
C LEU A 66 7.34 -10.28 7.16
N ALA A 67 6.33 -9.85 7.91
CA ALA A 67 6.25 -10.04 9.36
C ALA A 67 6.24 -11.52 9.76
N ARG A 68 5.63 -12.36 8.91
CA ARG A 68 5.43 -13.80 9.14
C ARG A 68 6.46 -14.67 8.41
N ALA A 69 7.30 -14.08 7.57
CA ALA A 69 8.31 -14.81 6.81
C ALA A 69 9.31 -15.45 7.78
N PRO A 70 9.60 -16.76 7.65
CA PRO A 70 10.77 -17.32 8.31
C PRO A 70 12.05 -16.67 7.74
N PRO A 71 13.10 -16.53 8.56
CA PRO A 71 14.38 -16.02 8.07
C PRO A 71 14.91 -16.98 6.99
N SER A 72 15.23 -16.43 5.82
CA SER A 72 15.79 -17.19 4.70
C SER A 72 17.15 -16.61 4.31
N ILE A 73 17.91 -17.35 3.50
CA ILE A 73 19.22 -16.88 3.00
C ILE A 73 19.05 -15.59 2.19
N ALA A 74 17.99 -15.49 1.39
CA ALA A 74 17.70 -14.31 0.58
C ALA A 74 17.10 -13.15 1.39
N CYS A 75 16.37 -13.44 2.48
CA CYS A 75 15.72 -12.45 3.33
C CYS A 75 15.92 -12.80 4.82
N PRO A 76 17.09 -12.47 5.40
CA PRO A 76 17.42 -12.85 6.76
C PRO A 76 16.59 -12.13 7.82
N ASP A 77 16.05 -10.94 7.50
CA ASP A 77 15.24 -10.14 8.40
C ASP A 77 14.04 -9.52 7.64
N GLY A 78 13.01 -10.34 7.44
CA GLY A 78 11.74 -9.90 6.84
C GLY A 78 11.09 -8.72 7.59
N PRO A 79 11.00 -8.75 8.93
CA PRO A 79 10.52 -7.62 9.72
C PRO A 79 11.29 -6.30 9.48
N ALA A 80 12.62 -6.33 9.41
CA ALA A 80 13.40 -5.13 9.09
C ALA A 80 13.16 -4.65 7.65
N LEU A 81 13.01 -5.57 6.69
CA LEU A 81 12.67 -5.23 5.31
C LEU A 81 11.28 -4.58 5.22
N ALA A 82 10.29 -5.01 6.01
CA ALA A 82 8.98 -4.37 6.08
C ALA A 82 9.07 -2.91 6.52
N ILE A 83 9.89 -2.63 7.52
CA ILE A 83 10.15 -1.26 8.01
C ILE A 83 10.81 -0.40 6.93
N ALA A 84 11.79 -0.95 6.19
CA ALA A 84 12.45 -0.25 5.09
C ALA A 84 11.47 0.11 3.96
N LEU A 85 10.59 -0.83 3.58
CA LEU A 85 9.55 -0.58 2.57
C LEU A 85 8.56 0.50 3.03
N PHE A 86 8.18 0.51 4.31
CA PHE A 86 7.34 1.57 4.86
C PHE A 86 8.03 2.94 4.78
N LYS A 87 9.33 3.02 5.06
CA LYS A 87 10.08 4.27 4.94
C LYS A 87 10.10 4.77 3.50
N GLN A 88 10.35 3.89 2.52
CA GLN A 88 10.24 4.22 1.09
C GLN A 88 8.85 4.75 0.73
N MET A 89 7.79 4.14 1.28
CA MET A 89 6.41 4.57 1.09
C MET A 89 6.17 5.98 1.65
N ALA A 90 6.67 6.25 2.85
CA ALA A 90 6.55 7.56 3.50
C ALA A 90 7.29 8.65 2.72
N GLU A 91 8.46 8.34 2.17
CA GLU A 91 9.26 9.23 1.31
C GLU A 91 8.56 9.51 -0.04
N ALA A 92 7.85 8.52 -0.61
CA ALA A 92 7.05 8.71 -1.83
C ALA A 92 5.83 9.63 -1.63
N GLY A 93 5.38 9.82 -0.39
CA GLY A 93 4.33 10.76 -0.02
C GLY A 93 2.89 10.29 -0.28
N GLN A 94 1.93 10.98 0.33
CA GLN A 94 0.50 10.63 0.37
C GLN A 94 -0.22 10.71 -0.99
N ARG A 95 0.41 11.30 -2.01
CA ARG A 95 -0.18 11.39 -3.34
C ARG A 95 -0.22 10.03 -4.06
N VAL A 96 0.62 9.11 -3.60
CA VAL A 96 0.88 7.80 -4.20
C VAL A 96 0.17 6.69 -3.44
N VAL A 97 -0.15 6.91 -2.17
CA VAL A 97 -0.60 5.85 -1.25
C VAL A 97 -1.78 6.32 -0.42
N THR A 98 -2.78 5.45 -0.28
CA THR A 98 -3.85 5.63 0.71
C THR A 98 -3.24 5.75 2.10
N ALA A 99 -3.81 6.60 2.96
CA ALA A 99 -3.33 6.77 4.33
C ALA A 99 -3.23 5.39 5.01
N PRO A 100 -2.09 5.07 5.66
CA PRO A 100 -1.96 3.81 6.39
C PRO A 100 -3.03 3.72 7.48
N THR A 101 -3.68 2.56 7.59
CA THR A 101 -4.74 2.35 8.59
C THR A 101 -4.15 1.87 9.90
N VAL A 102 -4.96 1.87 10.97
CA VAL A 102 -4.59 1.27 12.26
C VAL A 102 -4.08 -0.17 12.09
N HIS A 103 -4.66 -0.93 11.15
CA HIS A 103 -4.22 -2.27 10.84
C HIS A 103 -2.79 -2.31 10.28
N THR A 104 -2.45 -1.40 9.37
CA THR A 104 -1.08 -1.26 8.84
C THR A 104 -0.08 -0.99 9.96
N TYR A 105 -0.39 -0.07 10.89
CA TYR A 105 0.51 0.24 12.00
C TYR A 105 0.68 -0.92 12.98
N ASN A 106 -0.38 -1.68 13.27
CA ASN A 106 -0.27 -2.86 14.13
C ASN A 106 0.69 -3.91 13.57
N ILE A 107 0.67 -4.13 12.25
CA ILE A 107 1.62 -5.03 11.57
C ILE A 107 3.05 -4.48 11.73
N LEU A 108 3.26 -3.18 11.52
CA LEU A 108 4.60 -2.57 11.61
C LEU A 108 5.16 -2.59 13.04
N ILE A 109 4.31 -2.45 14.06
CA ILE A 109 4.70 -2.57 15.46
C ILE A 109 5.14 -4.01 15.78
N ASP A 110 4.40 -5.01 15.28
CA ASP A 110 4.81 -6.43 15.39
C ASP A 110 6.15 -6.66 14.67
N CYS A 111 6.37 -6.05 13.49
CA CYS A 111 7.68 -6.09 12.82
C CYS A 111 8.80 -5.48 13.68
N CYS A 112 8.58 -4.34 14.32
CA CYS A 112 9.60 -3.70 15.18
C CYS A 112 10.01 -4.62 16.34
N HIS A 113 9.04 -5.30 16.95
CA HIS A 113 9.29 -6.26 18.02
C HIS A 113 10.10 -7.47 17.51
N ARG A 114 9.71 -8.04 16.36
CA ARG A 114 10.38 -9.21 15.76
C ARG A 114 11.78 -8.90 15.23
N ALA A 115 12.00 -7.71 14.68
CA ALA A 115 13.31 -7.23 14.22
C ALA A 115 14.27 -6.89 15.38
N ARG A 116 13.84 -7.05 16.64
CA ARG A 116 14.56 -6.55 17.84
C ARG A 116 14.93 -5.06 17.72
N ARG A 117 14.03 -4.27 17.11
CA ARG A 117 14.14 -2.82 16.95
C ARG A 117 13.02 -2.09 17.71
N PRO A 118 12.97 -2.23 19.06
CA PRO A 118 11.93 -1.58 19.87
C PRO A 118 12.05 -0.05 19.84
N ASP A 119 13.20 0.49 19.46
CA ASP A 119 13.47 1.92 19.27
C ASP A 119 12.54 2.60 18.25
N LEU A 120 12.05 1.83 17.26
CA LEU A 120 11.21 2.35 16.19
C LEU A 120 9.72 2.33 16.55
N GLY A 121 9.29 1.50 17.50
CA GLY A 121 7.90 1.37 17.93
C GLY A 121 7.25 2.72 18.33
N PRO A 122 7.89 3.53 19.19
CA PRO A 122 7.39 4.86 19.56
C PRO A 122 7.26 5.82 18.37
N ALA A 123 8.15 5.73 17.37
CA ALA A 123 8.09 6.58 16.17
C ALA A 123 6.86 6.24 15.32
N PHE A 124 6.54 4.95 15.16
CA PHE A 124 5.33 4.50 14.48
C PHE A 124 4.06 4.90 15.24
N PHE A 125 4.06 4.73 16.56
CA PHE A 125 2.94 5.14 17.41
C PHE A 125 2.70 6.66 17.36
N GLY A 126 3.77 7.46 17.41
CA GLY A 126 3.69 8.91 17.23
C GLY A 126 3.21 9.32 15.83
N HIS A 127 3.59 8.57 14.79
CA HIS A 127 3.09 8.81 13.44
C HIS A 127 1.60 8.48 13.30
N LEU A 128 1.14 7.37 13.89
CA LEU A 128 -0.28 7.01 13.98
C LEU A 128 -1.12 8.09 14.69
N LEU A 129 -0.62 8.63 15.81
CA LEU A 129 -1.30 9.75 16.48
C LEU A 129 -1.38 10.98 15.58
N LYS A 130 -0.29 11.34 14.89
CA LYS A 130 -0.28 12.49 13.97
C LYS A 130 -1.21 12.30 12.77
N THR A 131 -1.33 11.10 12.22
CA THR A 131 -2.22 10.81 11.09
C THR A 131 -3.69 10.70 11.52
N GLY A 132 -3.97 10.06 12.66
CA GLY A 132 -5.32 10.00 13.25
C GLY A 132 -5.85 11.37 13.68
N ILE A 133 -5.00 12.22 14.26
CA ILE A 133 -5.37 13.61 14.60
C ILE A 133 -5.58 14.45 13.33
N ARG A 134 -4.88 14.15 12.23
CA ARG A 134 -5.09 14.83 10.93
C ARG A 134 -6.39 14.41 10.23
N GLU A 135 -6.84 13.17 10.38
CA GLU A 135 -8.15 12.77 9.87
C GLU A 135 -9.28 13.38 10.70
N VAL A 136 -9.15 13.47 12.03
CA VAL A 136 -10.14 14.14 12.90
C VAL A 136 -10.18 15.66 12.66
N LEU A 137 -9.09 16.26 12.18
CA LEU A 137 -9.01 17.67 11.81
C LEU A 137 -9.06 17.92 10.30
N SER A 138 -9.49 16.94 9.49
CA SER A 138 -9.82 17.24 8.10
C SER A 138 -11.13 18.03 8.11
N PRO A 139 -11.13 19.34 7.81
CA PRO A 139 -12.39 20.03 7.62
C PRO A 139 -13.08 19.34 6.45
N GLU A 140 -14.30 18.90 6.70
CA GLU A 140 -15.27 18.61 5.65
C GLU A 140 -15.15 19.67 4.57
N PHE A 141 -14.91 19.22 3.34
CA PHE A 141 -15.35 19.88 2.11
C PHE A 141 -15.47 21.41 2.21
N ASP A 142 -14.41 22.13 1.81
CA ASP A 142 -14.51 23.51 1.34
C ASP A 142 -15.25 23.55 -0.02
N GLN A 143 -16.48 23.05 -0.03
CA GLN A 143 -17.45 23.11 -1.10
C GLN A 143 -18.51 24.17 -0.76
N VAL A 144 -18.15 25.33 -0.22
CA VAL A 144 -19.10 26.46 -0.11
C VAL A 144 -18.41 27.82 -0.26
N ARG A 145 -17.81 28.12 -1.43
CA ARG A 145 -17.98 29.44 -2.07
C ARG A 145 -17.29 29.55 -3.43
N GLY A 146 -18.08 29.86 -4.47
CA GLY A 146 -17.56 30.67 -5.58
C GLY A 146 -17.91 30.24 -7.00
N GLY A 147 -19.16 29.98 -7.32
CA GLY A 147 -19.70 30.36 -8.63
C GLY A 147 -20.62 31.59 -8.48
N PRO A 148 -21.02 32.28 -9.56
CA PRO A 148 -20.28 32.82 -10.69
C PRO A 148 -20.27 34.38 -10.63
N ARG A 149 -19.31 35.05 -11.27
CA ARG A 149 -19.48 36.48 -11.61
C ARG A 149 -19.09 36.77 -13.05
N SER A 150 -20.14 36.85 -13.86
CA SER A 150 -20.24 37.72 -15.03
C SER A 150 -19.88 39.18 -14.69
N ARG A 151 -19.04 39.80 -15.52
CA ARG A 151 -19.07 41.23 -15.96
C ARG A 151 -17.89 41.42 -16.92
N ARG A 152 -18.15 41.49 -18.23
CA ARG A 152 -18.28 42.74 -19.01
C ARG A 152 -17.19 43.76 -18.67
N ALA A 153 -16.23 43.89 -19.58
CA ALA A 153 -15.78 45.16 -20.12
C ALA A 153 -15.58 44.95 -21.63
#